data_AF-A0AAN5D6V4-F1
#
_entry.id   AF-A0AAN5D6V4-F1
#
_cell.length_a   1.000
_cell.length_b   1.000
_cell.length_c   1.000
_cell.angle_alpha   90.00
_cell.angle_beta   90.00
_cell.angle_gamma   90.00
#
_symmetry.space_group_name_H-M   'P 1'
#
loop_
_entity.id
_entity.type
_entity.pdbx_description
1 polymer ?
#
loop_
_entity_poly.entity_id
_entity_poly.type
_entity_poly.pdbx_seq_one_letter_code
_entity_poly.pdbx_strand_id
1 'polypeptide(L)'
;MTSTGFYFFPRHGKNMIADYPVDTILTIIFIVVYYQTFLALAYHYVFRLITVSRGISFSFANQWMPRDWILLGIVVYVLYFTVFISTVAIGLTPTEETRALVPQEIFDIYGVDLRDVNRGFTVSVVKRLLPTGEKVWHSSIISILVVLCMFGGTSLVIIVCIWKTMAIIRSSSAGRLTEKTRKMQMDLFKALLIQSAIPVIFSYIPLSTLLIFPSIT
;
A
#
# COMPACT_ATOMS: atom_id res chain seq x y z
N MET A 1 3.00 -21.09 -2.62
CA MET A 1 2.49 -20.25 -3.74
C MET A 1 1.91 -21.19 -4.76
N THR A 2 0.77 -20.86 -5.38
CA THR A 2 0.17 -21.74 -6.39
C THR A 2 0.65 -21.34 -7.78
N SER A 3 0.45 -22.21 -8.76
CA SER A 3 0.83 -22.02 -10.16
C SER A 3 0.03 -20.92 -10.88
N THR A 4 -1.05 -20.42 -10.26
CA THR A 4 -2.03 -19.51 -10.89
C THR A 4 -2.19 -18.15 -10.19
N GLY A 5 -1.60 -17.97 -9.01
CA GLY A 5 -1.65 -16.69 -8.30
C GLY A 5 -1.30 -16.76 -6.83
N PHE A 6 -1.56 -15.66 -6.13
CA PHE A 6 -1.41 -15.57 -4.68
C PHE A 6 -2.79 -15.46 -4.02
N TYR A 7 -3.08 -16.40 -3.12
CA TYR A 7 -4.34 -16.49 -2.38
C TYR A 7 -4.10 -16.07 -0.94
N PHE A 8 -4.91 -15.14 -0.45
CA PHE A 8 -4.93 -14.73 0.95
C PHE A 8 -6.29 -15.08 1.55
N PHE A 9 -6.28 -15.93 2.57
CA PHE A 9 -7.50 -16.45 3.18
C PHE A 9 -7.24 -16.79 4.66
N PRO A 10 -8.23 -16.60 5.54
CA PRO A 10 -8.13 -17.04 6.92
C PRO A 10 -8.27 -18.56 7.01
N ARG A 11 -7.56 -19.17 7.95
CA ARG A 11 -7.58 -20.62 8.18
C ARG A 11 -8.95 -21.11 8.67
N HIS A 12 -9.57 -20.33 9.56
CA HIS A 12 -10.90 -20.59 10.12
C HIS A 12 -11.86 -19.51 9.61
N GLY A 13 -13.10 -19.88 9.31
CA GLY A 13 -14.05 -18.99 8.63
C GLY A 13 -15.40 -19.66 8.42
N LYS A 14 -16.16 -19.21 7.40
CA LYS A 14 -17.58 -19.53 7.08
C LYS A 14 -18.65 -18.62 7.69
N ASN A 15 -18.24 -17.52 8.31
CA ASN A 15 -19.20 -16.51 8.76
C ASN A 15 -19.62 -15.65 7.56
N MET A 16 -20.92 -15.42 7.43
CA MET A 16 -21.52 -14.65 6.35
C MET A 16 -22.22 -13.43 6.93
N ILE A 17 -22.08 -12.28 6.26
CA ILE A 17 -22.86 -11.06 6.55
C ILE A 17 -23.46 -10.60 5.22
N ALA A 18 -24.80 -10.52 5.16
CA ALA A 18 -25.52 -10.12 3.95
C ALA A 18 -25.05 -10.88 2.68
N ASP A 19 -24.91 -12.19 2.79
CA ASP A 19 -24.42 -13.11 1.74
C ASP A 19 -22.95 -12.90 1.30
N TYR A 20 -22.20 -12.04 1.98
CA TYR A 20 -20.75 -11.90 1.78
C TYR A 20 -19.95 -12.62 2.87
N PRO A 21 -18.91 -13.40 2.50
CA PRO A 21 -18.01 -13.98 3.47
C PRO A 21 -17.26 -12.91 4.26
N VAL A 22 -17.39 -12.95 5.59
CA VAL A 22 -16.69 -12.04 6.51
C VAL A 22 -15.17 -12.11 6.32
N ASP A 23 -14.69 -13.31 5.99
CA ASP A 23 -13.30 -13.60 5.68
C ASP A 23 -12.72 -12.68 4.58
N THR A 24 -13.49 -12.43 3.51
CA THR A 24 -13.09 -11.52 2.43
C THR A 24 -13.05 -10.08 2.91
N ILE A 25 -14.05 -9.65 3.69
CA ILE A 25 -14.12 -8.28 4.23
C ILE A 25 -12.91 -8.01 5.15
N LEU A 26 -12.61 -8.92 6.07
CA LEU A 26 -11.46 -8.80 6.98
C LEU A 26 -10.14 -8.77 6.22
N THR A 27 -10.02 -9.57 5.17
CA THR A 27 -8.85 -9.58 4.30
C THR A 27 -8.66 -8.24 3.61
N ILE A 28 -9.72 -7.67 3.03
CA ILE A 28 -9.67 -6.35 2.38
C ILE A 28 -9.29 -5.28 3.41
N ILE A 29 -9.89 -5.28 4.60
CA ILE A 29 -9.56 -4.35 5.69
C ILE A 29 -8.07 -4.45 6.04
N PHE A 30 -7.54 -5.67 6.17
CA PHE A 30 -6.12 -5.88 6.45
C PHE A 30 -5.23 -5.26 5.37
N ILE A 31 -5.50 -5.51 4.08
CA ILE A 31 -4.73 -4.96 2.96
C ILE A 31 -4.80 -3.43 2.94
N VAL A 32 -5.98 -2.86 3.21
CA VAL A 32 -6.19 -1.40 3.19
C VAL A 32 -5.49 -0.72 4.37
N VAL A 33 -5.67 -1.20 5.60
CA VAL A 33 -5.02 -0.65 6.80
C VAL A 33 -3.50 -0.73 6.67
N TYR A 34 -3.01 -1.81 6.09
CA TYR A 34 -1.60 -1.96 5.78
C TYR A 34 -1.08 -0.84 4.88
N TYR A 35 -1.78 -0.54 3.78
CA TYR A 35 -1.43 0.55 2.87
C TYR A 35 -1.51 1.94 3.52
N GLN A 36 -2.46 2.17 4.44
CA GLN A 36 -2.63 3.47 5.11
C GLN A 36 -1.37 3.92 5.85
N THR A 37 -0.61 2.99 6.44
CA THR A 37 0.64 3.34 7.13
C THR A 37 1.67 3.95 6.18
N PHE A 38 1.66 3.54 4.91
CA PHE A 38 2.54 4.09 3.88
C PHE A 38 2.12 5.51 3.46
N LEU A 39 0.82 5.72 3.30
CA LEU A 39 0.26 7.05 2.99
C LEU A 39 0.53 8.05 4.12
N ALA A 40 0.39 7.62 5.37
CA ALA A 40 0.70 8.45 6.54
C ALA A 40 2.18 8.88 6.56
N LEU A 41 3.11 7.97 6.26
CA LEU A 41 4.53 8.29 6.13
C LEU A 41 4.77 9.35 5.03
N ALA A 42 4.16 9.19 3.85
CA ALA A 42 4.28 10.17 2.78
C ALA A 42 3.80 11.57 3.20
N TYR A 43 2.66 11.64 3.89
CA TYR A 43 2.15 12.89 4.45
C TYR A 43 3.15 13.53 5.42
N HIS A 44 3.74 12.76 6.35
CA HIS A 44 4.76 13.25 7.28
C HIS A 44 6.00 13.81 6.57
N TYR A 45 6.45 13.15 5.49
CA TYR A 45 7.59 13.63 4.70
C TYR A 45 7.29 14.92 3.95
N VAL A 46 6.09 15.05 3.36
CA VAL A 46 5.65 16.28 2.68
C VAL A 46 5.53 17.42 3.69
N PHE A 47 4.85 17.20 4.82
CA PHE A 47 4.70 18.17 5.89
C PHE A 47 6.07 18.69 6.38
N ARG A 48 7.01 17.77 6.59
CA ARG A 48 8.37 18.11 7.02
C ARG A 48 9.12 18.91 5.96
N LEU A 49 9.06 18.50 4.68
CA LEU A 49 9.73 19.22 3.60
C LEU A 49 9.25 20.68 3.55
N ILE A 50 7.94 20.91 3.64
CA ILE A 50 7.40 22.28 3.66
C ILE A 50 7.83 23.01 4.92
N THR A 51 7.76 22.38 6.09
CA THR A 51 8.16 23.01 7.37
C THR A 51 9.63 23.43 7.37
N VAL A 52 10.52 22.61 6.80
CA VAL A 52 11.96 22.90 6.69
C VAL A 52 12.25 23.92 5.58
N SER A 53 11.45 23.95 4.51
CA SER A 53 11.61 24.90 3.40
C SER A 53 10.95 26.26 3.63
N ARG A 54 10.14 26.42 4.70
CA ARG A 54 9.54 27.70 5.11
C ARG A 54 10.63 28.77 5.24
N GLY A 55 10.52 29.82 4.41
CA GLY A 55 11.47 30.94 4.35
C GLY A 55 12.66 30.76 3.40
N ILE A 56 12.82 29.59 2.77
CA ILE A 56 13.87 29.30 1.77
C ILE A 56 13.28 29.26 0.36
N SER A 57 12.13 28.62 0.20
CA SER A 57 11.45 28.50 -1.09
C SER A 57 10.03 29.06 -0.99
N PHE A 58 9.57 29.73 -2.06
CA PHE A 58 8.17 30.10 -2.19
C PHE A 58 7.33 28.84 -2.41
N SER A 59 6.62 28.41 -1.37
CA SER A 59 5.56 27.41 -1.46
C SER A 59 4.25 28.05 -1.06
N PHE A 60 3.18 27.72 -1.76
CA PHE A 60 1.81 28.13 -1.40
C PHE A 60 1.41 27.67 0.01
N ALA A 61 2.01 26.58 0.50
CA ALA A 61 1.75 26.02 1.83
C ALA A 61 2.54 26.70 2.97
N ASN A 62 3.35 27.73 2.67
CA ASN A 62 4.12 28.44 3.69
C ASN A 62 3.24 29.17 4.70
N GLN A 63 2.08 29.68 4.28
CA GLN A 63 1.14 30.43 5.14
C GLN A 63 0.12 29.53 5.85
N TRP A 64 0.15 28.23 5.59
CA TRP A 64 -0.86 27.31 6.12
C TRP A 64 -0.79 27.16 7.63
N MET A 65 -1.96 27.22 8.25
CA MET A 65 -2.16 26.90 9.65
C MET A 65 -2.25 25.38 9.85
N PRO A 66 -2.12 24.87 11.09
CA PRO A 66 -2.29 23.44 11.38
C PRO A 66 -3.62 22.87 10.89
N ARG A 67 -4.69 23.69 10.87
CA ARG A 67 -6.02 23.30 10.39
C ARG A 67 -6.02 22.95 8.89
N ASP A 68 -5.31 23.72 8.08
CA ASP A 68 -5.22 23.50 6.63
C ASP A 68 -4.48 22.20 6.33
N TRP A 69 -3.44 21.90 7.12
CA TRP A 69 -2.71 20.64 7.04
C TRP A 69 -3.58 19.44 7.43
N ILE A 70 -4.36 19.55 8.50
CA ILE A 70 -5.30 18.50 8.91
C ILE A 70 -6.36 18.29 7.83
N LEU A 71 -6.95 19.36 7.29
CA LEU A 71 -7.95 19.28 6.24
C LEU A 71 -7.38 18.63 4.97
N LEU A 72 -6.19 19.04 4.52
CA LEU A 72 -5.51 18.41 3.39
C LEU A 72 -5.29 16.91 3.67
N GLY A 73 -4.82 16.58 4.88
CA GLY A 73 -4.59 15.19 5.29
C GLY A 73 -5.85 14.35 5.18
N ILE A 74 -6.98 14.85 5.69
CA ILE A 74 -8.29 14.19 5.61
C ILE A 74 -8.72 13.99 4.15
N VAL A 75 -8.63 15.04 3.32
CA VAL A 75 -9.05 14.98 1.91
C VAL A 75 -8.20 13.96 1.14
N VAL A 76 -6.88 14.04 1.24
CA VAL A 76 -5.96 13.09 0.58
C VAL A 76 -6.20 11.68 1.07
N TYR A 77 -6.38 11.50 2.38
CA TYR A 77 -6.64 10.20 2.98
C TYR A 77 -7.93 9.57 2.46
N VAL A 78 -9.05 10.32 2.47
CA VAL A 78 -10.34 9.81 1.98
C VAL A 78 -10.25 9.45 0.50
N LEU A 79 -9.66 10.31 -0.33
CA LEU A 79 -9.51 10.04 -1.77
C LEU A 79 -8.68 8.77 -2.02
N TYR A 80 -7.50 8.67 -1.41
CA TYR A 80 -6.64 7.50 -1.57
C TYR A 80 -7.28 6.23 -1.02
N PHE A 81 -7.91 6.31 0.15
CA PHE A 81 -8.61 5.20 0.76
C PHE A 81 -9.73 4.69 -0.15
N THR A 82 -10.59 5.58 -0.66
CA THR A 82 -11.70 5.23 -1.54
C THR A 82 -11.22 4.61 -2.85
N VAL A 83 -10.19 5.17 -3.49
CA VAL A 83 -9.62 4.59 -4.71
C VAL A 83 -9.05 3.21 -4.42
N PHE A 84 -8.22 3.08 -3.38
CA PHE A 84 -7.54 1.84 -3.05
C PHE A 84 -8.51 0.72 -2.67
N ILE A 85 -9.47 0.99 -1.77
CA ILE A 85 -10.47 -0.01 -1.37
C ILE A 85 -11.34 -0.44 -2.55
N SER A 86 -11.74 0.49 -3.41
CA SER A 86 -12.54 0.17 -4.61
C SER A 86 -11.74 -0.70 -5.57
N THR A 87 -10.48 -0.38 -5.83
CA THR A 87 -9.59 -1.17 -6.68
C THR A 87 -9.40 -2.59 -6.14
N VAL A 88 -9.15 -2.75 -4.84
CA VAL A 88 -8.98 -4.06 -4.20
C VAL A 88 -10.30 -4.83 -4.21
N ALA A 89 -11.41 -4.19 -3.86
CA ALA A 89 -12.72 -4.83 -3.81
C ALA A 89 -13.20 -5.29 -5.21
N ILE A 90 -12.91 -4.54 -6.27
CA ILE A 90 -13.29 -4.91 -7.64
C ILE A 90 -12.35 -5.96 -8.21
N GLY A 91 -11.04 -5.82 -7.99
CA GLY A 91 -10.03 -6.61 -8.69
C GLY A 91 -9.56 -7.87 -7.98
N LEU A 92 -9.64 -7.92 -6.65
CA LEU A 92 -9.04 -8.99 -5.83
C LEU A 92 -10.08 -9.80 -5.05
N THR A 93 -11.35 -9.38 -5.05
CA THR A 93 -12.46 -10.17 -4.51
C THR A 93 -12.74 -11.37 -5.42
N PRO A 94 -13.02 -12.56 -4.86
CA PRO A 94 -13.29 -13.75 -5.64
C PRO A 94 -14.59 -13.62 -6.41
N THR A 95 -14.51 -13.81 -7.72
CA THR A 95 -15.65 -14.07 -8.62
C THR A 95 -15.86 -15.57 -8.76
N GLU A 96 -17.03 -15.98 -9.26
CA GLU A 96 -17.33 -17.38 -9.60
C GLU A 96 -16.25 -18.00 -10.51
N GLU A 97 -15.75 -17.24 -11.49
CA GLU A 97 -14.65 -17.68 -12.36
C GLU A 97 -13.38 -17.97 -11.57
N THR A 98 -12.90 -16.99 -10.78
CA THR A 98 -11.66 -17.18 -10.00
C THR A 98 -11.79 -18.27 -8.93
N ARG A 99 -13.00 -18.49 -8.42
CA ARG A 99 -13.32 -19.54 -7.47
C ARG A 99 -13.27 -20.92 -8.12
N ALA A 100 -13.81 -21.07 -9.32
CA ALA A 100 -13.70 -22.32 -10.09
C ALA A 100 -12.26 -22.68 -10.44
N LEU A 101 -11.39 -21.66 -10.59
CA LEU A 101 -9.97 -21.81 -10.93
C LEU A 101 -9.05 -21.99 -9.70
N VAL A 102 -9.62 -22.12 -8.49
CA VAL A 102 -8.85 -22.40 -7.27
C VAL A 102 -8.09 -23.73 -7.43
N PRO A 103 -6.76 -23.74 -7.29
CA PRO A 103 -5.94 -24.94 -7.40
C PRO A 103 -6.24 -25.94 -6.26
N GLN A 104 -6.26 -27.24 -6.60
CA GLN A 104 -6.59 -28.30 -5.65
C GLN A 104 -5.57 -28.41 -4.51
N GLU A 105 -4.32 -28.00 -4.76
CA GLU A 105 -3.24 -28.02 -3.79
C GLU A 105 -3.55 -27.18 -2.54
N ILE A 106 -4.40 -26.16 -2.66
CA ILE A 106 -4.85 -25.38 -1.49
C ILE A 106 -5.66 -26.27 -0.54
N PHE A 107 -6.57 -27.07 -1.07
CA PHE A 107 -7.35 -28.01 -0.28
C PHE A 107 -6.44 -29.11 0.30
N ASP A 108 -5.55 -29.66 -0.51
CA ASP A 108 -4.69 -30.77 -0.09
C ASP A 108 -3.71 -30.38 1.04
N ILE A 109 -3.18 -29.15 1.00
CA ILE A 109 -2.21 -28.65 1.99
C ILE A 109 -2.90 -28.08 3.24
N TYR A 110 -3.99 -27.32 3.06
CA TYR A 110 -4.59 -26.56 4.16
C TYR A 110 -5.91 -27.16 4.68
N GLY A 111 -6.49 -28.15 3.97
CA GLY A 111 -7.80 -28.72 4.29
C GLY A 111 -8.95 -27.73 4.10
N VAL A 112 -8.73 -26.65 3.35
CA VAL A 112 -9.70 -25.57 3.14
C VAL A 112 -10.12 -25.54 1.69
N ASP A 113 -11.39 -25.81 1.44
CA ASP A 113 -11.98 -25.67 0.11
C ASP A 113 -12.38 -24.22 -0.14
N LEU A 114 -11.57 -23.48 -0.89
CA LEU A 114 -11.90 -22.12 -1.30
C LEU A 114 -12.93 -22.08 -2.44
N ARG A 115 -13.35 -23.23 -2.98
CA ARG A 115 -14.47 -23.29 -3.94
C ARG A 115 -15.84 -23.20 -3.24
N ASP A 116 -15.89 -23.41 -1.92
CA ASP A 116 -17.09 -23.17 -1.10
C ASP A 116 -17.43 -21.68 -1.07
N VAL A 117 -18.63 -21.31 -1.52
CA VAL A 117 -19.12 -19.92 -1.56
C VAL A 117 -19.09 -19.26 -0.17
N ASN A 118 -19.25 -20.05 0.90
CA ASN A 118 -19.21 -19.54 2.26
C ASN A 118 -17.79 -19.20 2.74
N ARG A 119 -16.76 -19.57 1.97
CA ARG A 119 -15.37 -19.24 2.27
C ARG A 119 -14.96 -17.99 1.50
N GLY A 120 -14.50 -16.99 2.26
CA GLY A 120 -13.92 -15.79 1.69
C GLY A 120 -12.42 -15.89 1.53
N PHE A 121 -11.93 -15.26 0.50
CA PHE A 121 -10.51 -15.02 0.26
C PHE A 121 -10.34 -13.74 -0.53
N THR A 122 -9.10 -13.32 -0.75
CA THR A 122 -8.73 -12.41 -1.85
C THR A 122 -7.64 -13.06 -2.67
N VAL A 123 -7.63 -12.80 -3.98
CA VAL A 123 -6.68 -13.41 -4.89
C VAL A 123 -6.07 -12.36 -5.82
N SER A 124 -4.75 -12.43 -5.97
CA SER A 124 -4.02 -11.72 -7.00
C SER A 124 -3.80 -12.67 -8.18
N VAL A 125 -4.76 -12.72 -9.11
CA VAL A 125 -4.66 -13.51 -10.34
C VAL A 125 -4.00 -12.68 -11.42
N VAL A 126 -2.84 -13.14 -11.90
CA VAL A 126 -2.11 -12.48 -12.99
C VAL A 126 -2.46 -13.12 -14.34
N LYS A 127 -2.44 -14.45 -14.39
CA LYS A 127 -2.78 -15.26 -15.56
C LYS A 127 -3.78 -16.35 -15.17
N ARG A 128 -4.77 -16.59 -16.03
CA ARG A 128 -5.67 -17.75 -15.94
C ARG A 128 -5.22 -18.83 -16.92
N LEU A 129 -5.38 -20.10 -16.56
CA LEU A 129 -5.23 -21.21 -17.50
C LEU A 129 -6.59 -21.50 -18.16
N LEU A 130 -6.60 -21.51 -19.49
CA LEU A 130 -7.72 -22.02 -20.27
C LEU A 130 -7.76 -23.56 -20.21
N PRO A 131 -8.93 -24.17 -20.49
CA PRO A 131 -9.03 -25.62 -20.65
C PRO A 131 -8.10 -26.20 -21.72
N THR A 132 -7.68 -25.37 -22.68
CA THR A 132 -6.71 -25.68 -23.74
C THR A 132 -5.26 -25.74 -23.24
N GLY A 133 -4.99 -25.39 -21.98
CA GLY A 133 -3.65 -25.28 -21.39
C GLY A 133 -2.96 -23.92 -21.62
N GLU A 134 -3.58 -23.01 -22.38
CA GLU A 134 -3.03 -21.69 -22.66
C GLU A 134 -3.19 -20.73 -21.47
N LYS A 135 -2.14 -19.97 -21.14
CA LYS A 135 -2.16 -18.94 -20.08
C LYS A 135 -2.56 -17.58 -20.66
N VAL A 136 -3.70 -17.03 -20.24
CA VAL A 136 -4.20 -15.71 -20.67
C VAL A 136 -4.23 -14.73 -19.51
N TRP A 137 -3.99 -13.45 -19.78
CA TRP A 137 -4.04 -12.38 -18.78
C TRP A 137 -5.44 -12.23 -18.18
N HIS A 138 -5.50 -12.11 -16.85
CA HIS A 138 -6.75 -11.87 -16.14
C HIS A 138 -7.02 -10.37 -15.97
N SER A 139 -8.29 -9.94 -15.93
CA SER A 139 -8.68 -8.53 -15.79
C SER A 139 -8.19 -7.88 -14.49
N SER A 140 -7.95 -8.68 -13.44
CA SER A 140 -7.33 -8.24 -12.18
C SER A 140 -5.97 -7.57 -12.36
N ILE A 141 -5.28 -7.77 -13.48
CA ILE A 141 -4.01 -7.09 -13.76
C ILE A 141 -4.16 -5.57 -13.75
N ILE A 142 -5.31 -5.03 -14.18
CA ILE A 142 -5.58 -3.60 -14.14
C ILE A 142 -5.56 -3.12 -12.68
N SER A 143 -6.20 -3.87 -11.79
CA SER A 143 -6.25 -3.53 -10.36
C SER A 143 -4.88 -3.66 -9.70
N ILE A 144 -4.10 -4.69 -10.06
CA ILE A 144 -2.71 -4.85 -9.61
C ILE A 144 -1.86 -3.67 -10.08
N LEU A 145 -1.98 -3.25 -11.35
CA LEU A 145 -1.25 -2.11 -11.89
C LEU A 145 -1.63 -0.79 -11.19
N VAL A 146 -2.92 -0.55 -10.93
CA VAL A 146 -3.36 0.65 -10.18
C VAL A 146 -2.77 0.64 -8.77
N VAL A 147 -2.84 -0.48 -8.06
CA VAL A 147 -2.24 -0.64 -6.72
C VAL A 147 -0.72 -0.38 -6.78
N LEU A 148 -0.01 -0.97 -7.74
CA LEU A 148 1.43 -0.74 -7.93
C LEU A 148 1.74 0.72 -8.23
N CYS A 149 0.95 1.41 -9.06
CA CYS A 149 1.09 2.83 -9.32
C CYS A 149 0.85 3.68 -8.07
N MET A 150 -0.13 3.33 -7.23
CA MET A 150 -0.38 4.03 -5.97
C MET A 150 0.77 3.86 -4.98
N PHE A 151 1.27 2.63 -4.79
CA PHE A 151 2.45 2.37 -3.96
C PHE A 151 3.71 3.05 -4.53
N GLY A 152 3.97 2.89 -5.82
CA GLY A 152 5.13 3.48 -6.51
C GLY A 152 5.12 5.01 -6.47
N GLY A 153 3.97 5.63 -6.75
CA GLY A 153 3.79 7.08 -6.68
C GLY A 153 4.01 7.62 -5.27
N THR A 154 3.42 6.96 -4.26
CA THR A 154 3.63 7.32 -2.84
C THR A 154 5.11 7.18 -2.44
N SER A 155 5.77 6.11 -2.90
CA SER A 155 7.20 5.86 -2.66
C SER A 155 8.07 6.96 -3.28
N LEU A 156 7.77 7.36 -4.52
CA LEU A 156 8.50 8.41 -5.22
C LEU A 156 8.37 9.75 -4.49
N VAL A 157 7.18 10.10 -4.01
CA VAL A 157 6.95 11.31 -3.22
C VAL A 157 7.82 11.31 -1.96
N ILE A 158 7.87 10.18 -1.23
CA ILE A 158 8.72 10.03 -0.05
C ILE A 158 10.20 10.26 -0.41
N ILE A 159 10.70 9.59 -1.44
CA ILE A 159 12.11 9.68 -1.87
C ILE A 159 12.47 11.13 -2.27
N VAL A 160 11.61 11.80 -3.04
CA VAL A 160 11.81 13.20 -3.43
C VAL A 160 11.82 14.11 -2.20
N CYS A 161 10.92 13.88 -1.24
CA CYS A 161 10.88 14.66 0.00
C CYS A 161 12.13 14.44 0.87
N ILE A 162 12.62 13.20 0.98
CA ILE A 162 13.86 12.87 1.68
C ILE A 162 15.03 13.62 1.04
N TRP A 163 15.18 13.49 -0.28
CA TRP A 163 16.29 14.10 -1.02
C TRP A 163 16.29 15.63 -0.87
N LYS A 164 15.14 16.28 -1.08
CA LYS A 164 15.00 17.73 -0.93
C LYS A 164 15.24 18.20 0.51
N THR A 165 14.70 17.49 1.50
CA THR A 165 14.88 17.84 2.92
C THR A 165 16.36 17.74 3.30
N MET A 166 17.06 16.67 2.88
CA MET A 166 18.50 16.53 3.08
C MET A 166 19.29 17.67 2.43
N ALA A 167 18.95 18.03 1.18
CA ALA A 167 19.62 19.11 0.46
C ALA A 167 19.47 20.45 1.20
N ILE A 168 18.26 20.77 1.68
CA ILE A 168 17.98 22.02 2.41
C ILE A 168 18.72 22.05 3.74
N ILE A 169 18.68 20.97 4.54
CA ILE A 169 19.34 20.97 5.85
C ILE A 169 20.86 21.12 5.70
N ARG A 170 21.46 20.53 4.66
CA ARG A 170 22.89 20.66 4.35
C ARG A 170 23.25 22.07 3.87
N SER A 171 22.45 22.68 3.00
CA SER A 171 22.71 24.04 2.46
C SER A 171 22.42 25.17 3.47
N SER A 172 21.56 24.93 4.47
CA SER A 172 21.23 25.88 5.53
C SER A 172 22.37 26.13 6.54
N SER A 173 23.55 25.55 6.29
CA SER A 173 24.78 25.75 7.07
C SER A 173 25.31 27.20 7.03
N ALA A 174 24.81 28.04 6.12
CA ALA A 174 25.23 29.44 5.94
C ALA A 174 24.34 30.49 6.67
N GLY A 175 23.91 30.24 7.91
CA GLY A 175 23.52 31.32 8.84
C GLY A 175 22.04 31.64 9.09
N ARG A 176 21.08 30.79 8.68
CA ARG A 176 19.63 31.06 8.90
C ARG A 176 18.95 30.28 10.03
N LEU A 177 19.48 29.12 10.42
CA LEU A 177 18.99 28.33 11.55
C LEU A 177 20.02 28.37 12.67
N THR A 178 19.58 28.57 13.91
CA THR A 178 20.47 28.38 15.06
C THR A 178 20.99 26.94 15.06
N GLU A 179 22.22 26.73 15.52
CA GLU A 179 22.82 25.41 15.59
C GLU A 179 21.95 24.41 16.38
N LYS A 180 21.31 24.89 17.46
CA LYS A 180 20.37 24.12 18.28
C LYS A 180 19.15 23.67 17.48
N THR A 181 18.48 24.58 16.76
CA THR A 181 17.29 24.25 15.94
C THR A 181 17.66 23.31 14.79
N ARG A 182 18.82 23.52 14.14
CA ARG A 182 19.31 22.64 13.08
C ARG A 182 19.53 21.22 13.58
N LYS A 183 20.21 21.06 14.72
CA LYS A 183 20.45 19.74 15.32
C LYS A 183 19.13 19.03 15.65
N MET A 184 18.19 19.75 16.26
CA MET A 184 16.85 19.22 16.54
C MET A 184 16.12 18.76 15.27
N GLN A 185 16.12 19.56 14.20
CA GLN A 185 15.46 19.19 12.94
C GLN A 185 16.10 17.96 12.29
N MET A 186 17.43 17.85 12.33
CA MET A 186 18.17 16.70 11.83
C MET A 186 17.87 15.43 12.64
N ASP A 187 17.84 15.53 13.97
CA ASP A 187 17.57 14.37 14.83
C ASP A 187 16.15 13.84 14.62
N LEU A 188 15.16 14.74 14.54
CA LEU A 188 13.79 14.36 14.19
C LEU A 188 13.70 13.78 12.75
N PHE A 189 14.56 14.22 11.81
CA PHE A 189 14.56 13.68 10.45
C PHE A 189 15.14 12.27 10.41
N LYS A 190 16.25 12.05 11.13
CA LYS A 190 16.85 10.71 11.30
C LYS A 190 15.86 9.75 11.95
N ALA A 191 15.12 10.20 12.97
CA ALA A 191 14.06 9.41 13.58
C ALA A 191 12.98 9.01 12.55
N LEU A 192 12.52 9.96 11.71
CA LEU A 192 11.54 9.68 10.66
C LEU A 192 12.07 8.70 9.61
N LEU A 193 13.36 8.80 9.23
CA LEU A 193 14.02 7.85 8.34
C LEU A 193 14.01 6.44 8.94
N ILE A 194 14.40 6.29 10.20
CA ILE A 194 14.39 5.00 10.91
C ILE A 194 12.96 4.45 10.99
N GLN A 195 11.98 5.30 11.36
CA GLN A 195 10.57 4.93 11.43
C GLN A 195 10.05 4.43 10.08
N SER A 196 10.50 5.00 8.97
CA SER A 196 10.12 4.53 7.63
C SER A 196 10.90 3.28 7.18
N ALA A 197 12.14 3.10 7.62
CA ALA A 197 12.99 1.99 7.20
C ALA A 197 12.48 0.64 7.74
N ILE A 198 12.01 0.60 8.99
CA ILE A 198 11.49 -0.61 9.63
C ILE A 198 10.34 -1.24 8.82
N PRO A 199 9.22 -0.56 8.54
CA PRO A 199 8.13 -1.15 7.77
C PRO A 199 8.51 -1.41 6.31
N VAL A 200 9.45 -0.65 5.71
CA VAL A 200 9.97 -0.95 4.37
C VAL A 200 10.66 -2.31 4.33
N ILE A 201 11.58 -2.56 5.27
CA ILE A 201 12.39 -3.77 5.30
C ILE A 201 11.55 -4.99 5.71
N PHE A 202 10.79 -4.87 6.80
CA PHE A 202 10.10 -6.01 7.40
C PHE A 202 8.72 -6.29 6.82
N SER A 203 8.19 -5.35 6.03
CA SER A 203 6.80 -5.40 5.60
C SER A 203 6.67 -5.18 4.10
N TYR A 204 6.99 -3.99 3.59
CA TYR A 204 6.71 -3.62 2.20
C TYR A 204 7.54 -4.41 1.18
N ILE A 205 8.81 -4.67 1.46
CA ILE A 205 9.66 -5.50 0.59
C ILE A 205 9.09 -6.92 0.49
N PRO A 206 8.88 -7.67 1.60
CA PRO A 206 8.27 -9.01 1.55
C PRO A 206 6.94 -9.03 0.80
N LEU A 207 6.04 -8.08 1.07
CA LEU A 207 4.75 -8.02 0.40
C LEU A 207 4.88 -7.75 -1.10
N SER A 208 5.77 -6.82 -1.50
CA SER A 208 6.01 -6.52 -2.91
C SER A 208 6.58 -7.72 -3.64
N THR A 209 7.50 -8.46 -3.02
CA THR A 209 8.01 -9.73 -3.56
C THR A 209 6.89 -10.74 -3.74
N LEU A 210 5.99 -10.90 -2.76
CA LEU A 210 4.86 -11.82 -2.86
C LEU A 210 3.88 -11.46 -4.00
N LEU A 211 3.66 -10.17 -4.26
CA LEU A 211 2.77 -9.70 -5.32
C LEU A 211 3.39 -9.78 -6.73
N ILE A 212 4.70 -9.52 -6.85
CA ILE A 212 5.41 -9.50 -8.14
C ILE A 212 5.78 -10.92 -8.59
N PHE A 213 6.14 -11.81 -7.66
CA PHE A 213 6.63 -13.14 -7.99
C PHE A 213 5.68 -13.96 -8.90
N PRO A 214 4.34 -13.99 -8.67
CA PRO A 214 3.39 -14.66 -9.57
C PRO A 214 3.30 -14.06 -10.98
N SER A 215 3.84 -12.85 -11.20
CA SER A 215 3.88 -12.23 -12.52
C SER A 215 5.08 -12.69 -13.35
N ILE A 216 6.13 -13.19 -12.68
CA ILE A 216 7.41 -13.59 -13.30
C ILE A 216 7.44 -15.10 -13.58
N THR A 217 6.72 -15.91 -12.80
CA THR A 217 6.60 -17.38 -12.94
C THR A 217 5.34 -17.79 -13.71
#